data_AF-A0A3B8SUB7-F1
#
_entry.id   AF-A0A3B8SUB7-F1
#
_cell.length_a   1.000
_cell.length_b   1.000
_cell.length_c   1.000
_cell.angle_alpha   90.00
_cell.angle_beta   90.00
_cell.angle_gamma   90.00
#
_symmetry.space_group_name_H-M   'P 1'
#
loop_
_entity.id
_entity.type
_entity.pdbx_description
1 polymer ?
#
loop_
_entity_poly.entity_id
_entity_poly.type
_entity_poly.pdbx_seq_one_letter_code
_entity_poly.pdbx_strand_id
1 'polypeptide(L)'
;MQENNLKGLWIPYEILTNEKLSDKEKYIYSLILFFSKSDGYCTITNKYIATIVNLSDTRVSKLISNLSKKKYVQVITNFQDTTRQIINRKIIPIVKYDNPTYSKTTTNIDNNNNSSNQKSTTPLAQNNKYINNNKYNNYKNRFSDNRRIYSAEDLESLYANNF
;
A
#
# COMPACT_ATOMS: atom_id res chain seq x y z
N MET A 1 -18.17 15.45 4.46
CA MET A 1 -16.97 14.93 3.78
C MET A 1 -16.39 13.90 4.73
N GLN A 2 -16.30 12.61 4.36
CA GLN A 2 -15.66 11.62 5.24
C GLN A 2 -14.22 12.08 5.44
N GLU A 3 -13.82 12.34 6.69
CA GLU A 3 -12.44 12.69 6.98
C GLU A 3 -11.52 11.58 6.49
N ASN A 4 -10.53 11.96 5.68
CA ASN A 4 -9.59 11.03 5.07
C ASN A 4 -8.62 10.51 6.15
N ASN A 5 -9.04 9.49 6.89
CA ASN A 5 -8.17 8.75 7.84
C ASN A 5 -7.04 7.98 7.13
N LEU A 6 -6.91 8.10 5.81
CA LEU A 6 -5.85 7.48 5.03
C LEU A 6 -4.55 8.29 5.22
N LYS A 7 -3.70 7.84 6.15
CA LYS A 7 -2.35 8.42 6.39
C LYS A 7 -1.31 7.96 5.38
N GLY A 8 -1.59 6.88 4.66
CA GLY A 8 -0.71 6.29 3.67
C GLY A 8 -1.38 5.09 3.01
N LEU A 9 -0.83 4.67 1.87
CA LEU A 9 -1.31 3.51 1.13
C LEU A 9 -0.27 2.41 1.20
N TRP A 10 -0.61 1.30 1.87
CA TRP A 10 0.20 0.10 1.81
C TRP A 10 -0.03 -0.62 0.48
N ILE A 11 1.06 -0.93 -0.24
CA ILE A 11 1.04 -1.68 -1.49
C ILE A 11 1.83 -2.97 -1.29
N PRO A 12 1.17 -4.14 -1.26
CA PRO A 12 1.84 -5.44 -1.25
C PRO A 12 2.87 -5.57 -2.38
N TYR A 13 3.99 -6.23 -2.09
CA TYR A 13 5.11 -6.38 -3.04
C TYR A 13 4.66 -7.06 -4.34
N GLU A 14 3.77 -8.04 -4.24
CA GLU A 14 3.20 -8.78 -5.35
C GLU A 14 2.31 -7.92 -6.25
N ILE A 15 1.78 -6.81 -5.75
CA ILE A 15 1.04 -5.82 -6.54
C ILE A 15 2.02 -4.82 -7.13
N LEU A 16 2.97 -4.34 -6.32
CA LEU A 16 3.95 -3.33 -6.72
C LEU A 16 4.79 -3.79 -7.92
N THR A 17 5.24 -5.03 -7.90
CA THR A 17 6.09 -5.64 -8.93
C THR A 17 5.32 -6.30 -10.07
N ASN A 18 3.98 -6.25 -10.05
CA ASN A 18 3.17 -6.90 -11.06
C ASN A 18 3.17 -6.14 -12.39
N GLU A 19 3.80 -6.70 -13.41
CA GLU A 19 3.86 -6.12 -14.75
C GLU A 19 2.53 -6.17 -15.51
N LYS A 20 1.57 -7.01 -15.08
CA LYS A 20 0.22 -7.07 -15.68
C LYS A 20 -0.68 -5.92 -15.23
N LEU A 21 -0.25 -5.16 -14.22
CA LEU A 21 -0.96 -4.01 -13.69
C LEU A 21 -0.22 -2.72 -14.05
N SER A 22 -0.95 -1.75 -14.58
CA SER A 22 -0.44 -0.37 -14.67
C SER A 22 -0.32 0.24 -13.28
N ASP A 23 0.53 1.27 -13.12
CA ASP A 23 0.75 1.90 -11.81
C ASP A 23 -0.55 2.46 -11.21
N LYS A 24 -1.44 3.01 -12.03
CA LYS A 24 -2.76 3.45 -11.57
C LYS A 24 -3.67 2.29 -11.15
N GLU A 25 -3.60 1.14 -11.82
CA GLU A 25 -4.31 -0.07 -11.38
C GLU A 25 -3.75 -0.58 -10.05
N LYS A 26 -2.43 -0.53 -9.84
CA LYS A 26 -1.79 -0.91 -8.56
C LYS A 26 -2.33 -0.04 -7.42
N TYR A 27 -2.34 1.28 -7.59
CA TYR A 27 -2.87 2.19 -6.56
C TYR A 27 -4.34 1.96 -6.25
N ILE A 28 -5.18 1.83 -7.29
CA ILE A 28 -6.61 1.57 -7.10
C ILE A 28 -6.83 0.22 -6.43
N TYR A 29 -6.09 -0.82 -6.82
CA TYR A 29 -6.24 -2.15 -6.24
C TYR A 29 -5.81 -2.17 -4.76
N SER A 30 -4.71 -1.51 -4.41
CA SER A 30 -4.29 -1.34 -3.01
C SER A 30 -5.31 -0.57 -2.18
N LEU A 31 -5.96 0.46 -2.74
CA LEU A 31 -7.06 1.16 -2.06
C LEU A 31 -8.25 0.22 -1.83
N ILE A 32 -8.64 -0.56 -2.84
CA ILE A 32 -9.71 -1.55 -2.72
C ILE A 32 -9.38 -2.54 -1.58
N LEU A 33 -8.15 -3.06 -1.52
CA LEU A 33 -7.70 -3.95 -0.44
C LEU A 33 -7.76 -3.29 0.93
N PHE A 34 -7.30 -2.05 1.04
CA PHE A 34 -7.34 -1.27 2.29
C PHE A 34 -8.78 -1.12 2.81
N PHE A 35 -9.71 -0.72 1.95
CA PHE A 35 -11.12 -0.53 2.31
C PHE A 35 -11.91 -1.85 2.43
N SER A 36 -11.35 -2.97 1.97
CA SER A 36 -11.97 -4.31 2.13
C SER A 36 -11.57 -5.01 3.43
N LYS A 37 -10.67 -4.43 4.24
CA LYS A 37 -10.04 -5.12 5.38
C LYS A 37 -11.03 -5.61 6.45
N SER A 38 -12.11 -4.86 6.71
CA SER A 38 -13.12 -5.23 7.72
C SER A 38 -14.08 -6.31 7.24
N ASP A 39 -14.68 -6.09 6.06
CA ASP A 39 -15.86 -6.85 5.61
C ASP A 39 -15.54 -7.85 4.48
N GLY A 40 -14.30 -7.86 3.99
CA GLY A 40 -13.87 -8.65 2.84
C GLY A 40 -14.29 -8.07 1.48
N TYR A 41 -14.94 -6.90 1.47
CA TYR A 41 -15.33 -6.18 0.26
C TYR A 41 -15.30 -4.67 0.46
N CYS A 42 -15.11 -3.94 -0.63
CA CYS A 42 -15.01 -2.49 -0.66
C CYS A 42 -16.30 -1.87 -1.22
N THR A 43 -16.84 -0.88 -0.50
CA THR A 43 -18.09 -0.15 -0.85
C THR A 43 -17.86 1.31 -1.24
N ILE A 44 -16.61 1.78 -1.26
CA ILE A 44 -16.30 3.18 -1.57
C ILE A 44 -16.73 3.55 -3.01
N THR A 45 -17.08 4.81 -3.20
CA THR A 45 -17.54 5.32 -4.49
C THR A 45 -16.37 5.58 -5.44
N ASN A 46 -16.65 5.56 -6.76
CA ASN A 46 -15.61 5.89 -7.75
C ASN A 46 -15.14 7.34 -7.61
N LYS A 47 -16.04 8.26 -7.23
CA LYS A 47 -15.72 9.66 -6.94
C LYS A 47 -14.68 9.81 -5.82
N TYR A 48 -14.82 9.01 -4.77
CA TYR A 48 -13.86 9.02 -3.66
C TYR A 48 -12.48 8.50 -4.10
N ILE A 49 -12.44 7.39 -4.83
CA ILE A 49 -11.18 6.87 -5.40
C ILE A 49 -10.55 7.89 -6.35
N ALA A 50 -11.35 8.47 -7.25
CA ALA A 50 -10.95 9.48 -8.22
C ALA A 50 -10.24 10.67 -7.57
N THR A 51 -10.76 11.12 -6.42
CA THR A 51 -10.16 12.19 -5.61
C THR A 51 -8.78 11.79 -5.10
N ILE A 52 -8.61 10.55 -4.61
CA ILE A 52 -7.32 10.06 -4.07
C ILE A 52 -6.27 9.89 -5.17
N VAL A 53 -6.64 9.29 -6.31
CA VAL A 53 -5.67 8.95 -7.37
C VAL A 53 -5.50 10.03 -8.46
N ASN A 54 -6.21 11.15 -8.29
CA ASN A 54 -6.30 12.28 -9.21
C ASN A 54 -6.70 11.84 -10.63
N LEU A 55 -7.87 11.22 -10.77
CA LEU A 55 -8.43 10.76 -12.05
C LEU A 55 -9.92 11.14 -12.13
N SER A 56 -10.49 11.16 -13.33
CA SER A 56 -11.95 11.24 -13.49
C SER A 56 -12.65 9.95 -13.01
N ASP A 57 -13.89 10.07 -12.54
CA ASP A 57 -14.77 8.95 -12.18
C ASP A 57 -14.87 7.90 -13.30
N THR A 58 -15.01 8.35 -14.55
CA THR A 58 -15.08 7.48 -15.74
C THR A 58 -13.81 6.66 -15.92
N ARG A 59 -12.65 7.27 -15.69
CA ARG A 59 -11.36 6.58 -15.78
C ARG A 59 -11.22 5.55 -14.67
N VAL A 60 -11.62 5.88 -13.45
CA VAL A 60 -11.65 4.93 -12.32
C VAL A 60 -12.56 3.74 -12.64
N SER A 61 -13.77 3.98 -13.14
CA SER A 61 -14.68 2.90 -13.58
C SER A 61 -14.00 1.96 -14.57
N LYS A 62 -13.32 2.51 -15.60
CA LYS A 62 -12.61 1.71 -16.61
C LYS A 62 -11.46 0.89 -16.00
N LEU A 63 -10.71 1.46 -15.06
CA LEU A 63 -9.61 0.76 -14.38
C LEU A 63 -10.13 -0.37 -13.49
N ILE A 64 -11.24 -0.16 -12.77
CA ILE A 64 -11.89 -1.21 -11.97
C ILE A 64 -12.43 -2.32 -12.88
N SER A 65 -13.05 -1.98 -14.01
CA SER A 65 -13.47 -2.97 -15.01
C SER A 65 -12.28 -3.76 -15.56
N ASN A 66 -11.14 -3.12 -15.80
CA ASN A 66 -9.93 -3.81 -16.24
C ASN A 66 -9.39 -4.77 -15.18
N LEU A 67 -9.32 -4.35 -13.91
CA LEU A 67 -8.97 -5.22 -12.78
C LEU A 67 -9.89 -6.44 -12.70
N SER A 68 -11.18 -6.25 -12.96
CA SER A 68 -12.15 -7.35 -12.98
C SER A 68 -11.95 -8.31 -14.15
N LYS A 69 -11.73 -7.79 -15.36
CA LYS A 69 -11.39 -8.60 -16.54
C LYS A 69 -10.12 -9.42 -16.33
N LYS A 70 -9.13 -8.83 -15.65
CA LYS A 70 -7.86 -9.49 -15.27
C LYS A 70 -8.00 -10.45 -14.07
N LYS A 71 -9.21 -10.61 -13.52
CA LYS A 71 -9.52 -11.48 -12.37
C LYS A 71 -8.80 -11.12 -11.05
N TYR A 72 -8.50 -9.84 -10.85
CA TYR A 72 -8.02 -9.35 -9.55
C TYR A 72 -9.17 -9.02 -8.59
N VAL A 73 -10.31 -8.59 -9.13
CA VAL A 73 -11.50 -8.23 -8.35
C VAL A 73 -12.78 -8.75 -8.98
N GLN A 74 -13.78 -9.01 -8.15
CA GLN A 74 -15.16 -9.24 -8.57
C GLN A 74 -16.00 -8.01 -8.21
N VAL A 75 -16.81 -7.52 -9.15
CA VAL A 75 -17.70 -6.38 -8.91
C VAL A 75 -19.14 -6.88 -8.91
N ILE A 76 -19.82 -6.70 -7.78
CA ILE A 76 -21.25 -6.98 -7.62
C ILE A 76 -21.96 -5.64 -7.48
N THR A 77 -22.97 -5.42 -8.32
CA THR A 77 -23.76 -4.18 -8.30
C THR A 77 -25.22 -4.55 -8.10
N ASN A 78 -25.85 -4.01 -7.06
CA ASN A 78 -27.27 -4.20 -6.82
C ASN A 78 -28.02 -3.01 -7.39
N PHE A 79 -29.08 -3.30 -8.15
CA PHE A 79 -29.93 -2.30 -8.77
C PHE A 79 -31.26 -2.25 -8.05
N GLN A 80 -31.89 -1.08 -8.07
CA GLN A 80 -33.28 -0.92 -7.66
C GLN A 80 -34.18 -1.45 -8.77
N ASP A 81 -35.06 -2.40 -8.44
CA ASP A 81 -35.88 -3.13 -9.41
C ASP A 81 -36.75 -2.19 -10.27
N THR A 82 -37.22 -1.08 -9.70
CA THR A 82 -38.14 -0.16 -10.36
C THR A 82 -37.47 0.91 -11.21
N THR A 83 -36.27 1.37 -10.83
CA THR A 83 -35.62 2.54 -11.47
C THR A 83 -34.29 2.21 -12.15
N ARG A 84 -33.80 0.96 -12.02
CA ARG A 84 -32.44 0.53 -12.42
C ARG A 84 -31.31 1.41 -11.86
N GLN A 85 -31.59 2.15 -10.80
CA GLN A 85 -30.56 2.93 -10.11
C GLN A 85 -29.66 1.99 -9.31
N ILE A 86 -28.37 2.28 -9.26
CA ILE A 86 -27.42 1.51 -8.47
C ILE A 86 -27.66 1.84 -6.99
N ILE A 87 -28.16 0.86 -6.23
CA ILE A 87 -28.38 1.00 -4.79
C ILE A 87 -27.03 0.88 -4.08
N ASN A 88 -26.27 -0.16 -4.43
CA ASN A 88 -24.98 -0.41 -3.83
C ASN A 88 -24.06 -1.14 -4.81
N ARG A 89 -22.76 -1.06 -4.52
CA ARG A 89 -21.73 -1.80 -5.22
C ARG A 89 -20.76 -2.37 -4.20
N LYS A 90 -20.42 -3.64 -4.37
CA LYS A 90 -19.37 -4.33 -3.62
C LYS A 90 -18.25 -4.73 -4.59
N ILE A 91 -17.03 -4.35 -4.27
CA ILE A 91 -15.83 -4.86 -4.96
C ILE A 91 -15.15 -5.85 -4.04
N ILE A 92 -15.01 -7.09 -4.47
CA ILE A 92 -14.40 -8.19 -3.70
C ILE A 92 -13.01 -8.47 -4.29
N PRO A 93 -11.92 -8.26 -3.53
CA PRO A 93 -10.59 -8.73 -3.94
C PRO A 93 -10.58 -10.26 -4.04
N ILE A 94 -10.11 -10.80 -5.16
CA ILE A 94 -10.05 -12.26 -5.37
C ILE A 94 -8.78 -12.84 -4.74
N VAL A 95 -7.67 -12.09 -4.82
CA VAL A 95 -6.39 -12.48 -4.21
C VAL A 95 -6.26 -11.77 -2.88
N LYS A 96 -6.01 -12.54 -1.82
CA LYS A 96 -5.72 -12.01 -0.48
C LYS A 96 -4.22 -11.78 -0.37
N TYR A 97 -3.84 -10.56 -0.01
CA TYR A 97 -2.47 -10.24 0.40
C TYR A 97 -2.49 -9.93 1.89
N ASP A 98 -1.60 -10.56 2.64
CA ASP A 98 -1.45 -10.27 4.06
C ASP A 98 -0.92 -8.84 4.21
N ASN A 99 -1.78 -7.93 4.68
CA ASN A 99 -1.30 -6.61 5.08
C ASN A 99 -0.48 -6.80 6.38
N PRO A 100 0.71 -6.19 6.50
CA PRO A 100 1.36 -6.09 7.80
C PRO A 100 0.39 -5.38 8.72
N THR A 101 -0.05 -6.09 9.74
CA THR A 101 -1.04 -5.63 10.70
C THR A 101 -0.51 -4.33 11.31
N TYR A 102 -1.10 -3.18 10.96
CA TYR A 102 -1.08 -2.04 11.87
C TYR A 102 -1.75 -2.53 13.15
N SER A 103 -0.94 -2.92 14.13
CA SER A 103 -1.43 -3.36 15.43
C SER A 103 -2.30 -2.26 15.98
N LYS A 104 -3.57 -2.58 16.24
CA LYS A 104 -4.36 -1.80 17.19
C LYS A 104 -3.56 -1.87 18.48
N THR A 105 -3.04 -0.74 18.95
CA THR A 105 -2.57 -0.61 20.33
C THR A 105 -3.77 -0.91 21.21
N THR A 106 -3.88 -2.15 21.68
CA THR A 106 -4.76 -2.49 22.79
C THR A 106 -4.09 -1.93 24.03
N THR A 107 -4.47 -0.72 24.41
CA THR A 107 -4.33 -0.26 25.78
C THR A 107 -5.14 -1.22 26.65
N ASN A 108 -4.44 -2.11 27.34
CA ASN A 108 -4.80 -2.68 28.63
C ASN A 108 -3.47 -3.15 29.22
N ILE A 109 -2.73 -2.20 29.79
CA ILE A 109 -1.64 -2.50 30.71
C ILE A 109 -2.33 -2.64 32.05
N ASP A 110 -2.33 -3.88 32.53
CA ASP A 110 -2.79 -4.24 33.86
C ASP A 110 -2.09 -3.37 34.91
N ASN A 111 -2.90 -2.67 35.71
CA ASN A 111 -2.42 -1.95 36.88
C ASN A 111 -2.03 -2.99 37.95
N ASN A 112 -0.76 -3.39 37.99
CA ASN A 112 -0.17 -3.94 39.20
C ASN A 112 1.11 -3.15 39.53
N ASN A 113 0.92 -2.10 40.33
CA ASN A 113 1.98 -1.35 40.97
C ASN A 113 2.52 -2.16 42.14
N ASN A 114 3.77 -2.61 42.05
CA ASN A 114 4.62 -2.79 43.22
C ASN A 114 6.04 -2.28 42.94
N SER A 115 6.30 -1.12 43.54
CA SER A 115 7.53 -0.66 44.18
C SER A 115 8.85 -0.49 43.40
N SER A 116 9.24 0.78 43.35
CA SER A 116 10.57 1.35 43.63
C SER A 116 11.66 1.36 42.54
N ASN A 117 11.98 2.60 42.14
CA ASN A 117 13.30 3.21 41.95
C ASN A 117 14.39 2.43 41.20
N GLN A 118 14.82 2.97 40.04
CA GLN A 118 16.10 3.67 39.91
C GLN A 118 16.25 4.30 38.51
N LYS A 119 16.73 5.55 38.50
CA LYS A 119 17.15 6.30 37.30
C LYS A 119 18.38 5.63 36.69
N SER A 120 18.47 5.55 35.35
CA SER A 120 19.73 5.67 34.60
C SER A 120 19.50 5.86 33.10
N THR A 121 20.24 6.83 32.59
CA THR A 121 20.55 7.29 31.23
C THR A 121 20.58 6.21 30.13
N THR A 122 20.09 6.55 28.93
CA THR A 122 20.16 5.75 27.69
C THR A 122 21.58 5.30 27.33
N PRO A 123 21.70 4.10 26.73
CA PRO A 123 22.12 4.04 25.32
C PRO A 123 21.34 3.03 24.47
N LEU A 124 21.36 3.29 23.15
CA LEU A 124 20.89 2.44 22.07
C LEU A 124 21.67 1.11 22.04
N ALA A 125 21.01 -0.04 22.22
CA ALA A 125 21.46 -1.35 21.72
C ALA A 125 20.34 -2.40 21.79
N GLN A 126 20.30 -3.24 20.76
CA GLN A 126 19.63 -4.54 20.57
C GLN A 126 18.75 -5.09 21.71
N ASN A 127 17.60 -5.67 21.34
CA ASN A 127 17.30 -7.07 21.67
C ASN A 127 16.24 -7.69 20.73
N ASN A 128 16.69 -8.75 20.06
CA ASN A 128 16.00 -9.59 19.09
C ASN A 128 14.88 -10.46 19.67
N LYS A 129 13.88 -10.78 18.85
CA LYS A 129 13.28 -12.12 18.61
C LYS A 129 12.07 -11.86 17.69
N TYR A 130 11.93 -12.44 16.51
CA TYR A 130 12.07 -13.85 16.20
C TYR A 130 12.50 -14.07 14.74
N ILE A 131 13.57 -14.85 14.59
CA ILE A 131 13.80 -15.70 13.42
C ILE A 131 12.94 -16.94 13.63
N ASN A 132 12.05 -17.26 12.68
CA ASN A 132 11.58 -18.62 12.47
C ASN A 132 11.79 -18.99 11.00
N ASN A 133 12.69 -19.94 10.80
CA ASN A 133 13.04 -20.56 9.54
C ASN A 133 11.84 -21.26 8.91
N ASN A 134 11.62 -21.04 7.62
CA ASN A 134 11.42 -22.15 6.67
C ASN A 134 11.69 -21.71 5.21
N LYS A 135 12.94 -21.95 4.80
CA LYS A 135 13.33 -22.53 3.50
C LYS A 135 12.88 -21.80 2.22
N TYR A 136 13.62 -20.75 1.82
CA TYR A 136 14.02 -20.54 0.42
C TYR A 136 15.42 -19.92 0.34
N ASN A 137 16.21 -20.46 -0.58
CA ASN A 137 17.67 -20.37 -0.69
C ASN A 137 18.19 -19.03 -1.24
N ASN A 138 19.38 -18.66 -0.75
CA ASN A 138 20.50 -17.98 -1.40
C ASN A 138 20.21 -16.89 -2.45
N TYR A 139 20.18 -15.63 -2.00
CA TYR A 139 20.68 -14.51 -2.79
C TYR A 139 21.69 -13.71 -1.97
N LYS A 140 22.97 -14.11 -2.06
CA LYS A 140 24.08 -13.20 -1.78
C LYS A 140 24.15 -12.18 -2.92
N ASN A 141 23.46 -11.06 -2.80
CA ASN A 141 23.76 -9.90 -3.64
C ASN A 141 24.92 -9.12 -3.02
N ARG A 142 26.10 -9.32 -3.58
CA ARG A 142 27.21 -8.36 -3.51
C ARG A 142 26.75 -7.09 -4.24
N PHE A 143 26.23 -6.11 -3.50
CA PHE A 143 26.13 -4.76 -4.03
C PHE A 143 27.55 -4.20 -4.07
N SER A 144 28.18 -4.26 -5.24
CA SER A 144 29.31 -3.37 -5.55
C SER A 144 28.70 -2.00 -5.83
N ASP A 145 29.13 -1.01 -5.06
CA ASP A 145 28.83 0.41 -5.23
C ASP A 145 29.36 0.86 -6.60
N ASN A 146 28.59 0.69 -7.67
CA ASN A 146 28.87 1.31 -8.96
C ASN A 146 28.42 2.78 -8.92
N ARG A 147 29.01 3.57 -8.01
CA ARG A 147 28.96 5.02 -8.10
C ARG A 147 29.80 5.43 -9.31
N ARG A 148 29.16 5.97 -10.35
CA ARG A 148 29.89 6.64 -11.44
C ARG A 148 30.63 7.83 -10.82
N ILE A 149 31.96 7.76 -10.83
CA ILE A 149 32.82 8.86 -10.43
C ILE A 149 32.99 9.72 -11.69
N TYR A 150 32.43 10.92 -11.65
CA TYR A 150 32.63 11.92 -12.70
C TYR A 150 33.93 12.67 -12.43
N SER A 151 34.74 12.90 -13.45
CA SER A 151 35.93 13.76 -13.32
C SER A 151 35.50 15.23 -13.22
N ALA A 152 36.40 16.09 -12.74
CA ALA A 152 36.14 17.54 -12.72
C ALA A 152 35.91 18.09 -14.14
N GLU A 153 36.54 17.48 -15.15
CA GLU A 153 36.42 17.83 -16.57
C GLU A 153 35.01 17.52 -17.11
N ASP A 154 34.38 16.44 -16.64
CA ASP A 154 32.99 16.10 -17.01
C ASP A 154 32.01 17.19 -16.56
N LEU A 155 32.26 17.82 -15.40
CA LEU A 155 31.44 18.91 -14.87
C LEU A 155 31.61 20.22 -15.65
N GLU A 156 32.82 20.54 -16.11
CA GLU A 156 33.07 21.75 -16.90
C GLU A 156 32.40 21.71 -18.28
N SER A 157 32.29 20.51 -18.88
CA SER A 157 31.62 20.31 -20.17
C SER A 157 30.13 20.66 -20.18
N LEU A 158 29.48 20.66 -19.00
CA LEU A 158 28.04 20.96 -18.86
C LEU A 158 27.75 22.47 -18.81
N TYR A 159 28.76 23.30 -18.52
CA TYR A 159 28.64 24.75 -18.37
C TYR A 159 29.29 25.55 -19.50
N ALA A 160 29.97 24.89 -20.44
CA ALA A 160 30.56 25.52 -21.61
C ALA A 160 29.49 25.88 -22.68
N ASN A 161 28.56 26.77 -22.33
CA ASN A 161 27.90 27.60 -23.35
C ASN A 161 28.85 28.75 -23.67
N ASN A 162 29.79 28.49 -24.58
CA ASN A 162 30.67 29.53 -25.13
C ASN A 162 29.83 30.48 -25.99
N PHE A 163 29.64 31.72 -25.53
CA PHE A 163 29.25 32.86 -26.36
C PHE A 163 30.44 33.40 -27.15
#